data_AF-A0AAP9KTJ7-F1
#
_entry.id   AF-A0AAP9KTJ7-F1
#
_cell.length_a   1.000
_cell.length_b   1.000
_cell.length_c   1.000
_cell.angle_alpha   90.00
_cell.angle_beta   90.00
_cell.angle_gamma   90.00
#
_symmetry.space_group_name_H-M   'P 1'
#
loop_
_entity.id
_entity.type
_entity.pdbx_description
1 polymer ?
#
loop_
_entity_poly.entity_id
_entity_poly.type
_entity_poly.pdbx_seq_one_letter_code
_entity_poly.pdbx_strand_id
1 'polypeptide(L)'
;MIKEQLENNENVKSNTKLLNLLKENFPDYFDKDNNFMIDKFKNTLKSDEINITKEGYELNFLGKSYARFQTSTETETIISPLTEHNNKEENKNSENLYIIGDNLDALKHLLKSYSRKVKCIYIDPPYNTGSDGFVYPDNFKFDSMTLSNKMGIDEEEAERIIDMRGKSTHSAWLTFMYPRLILARELLTDEGIIFISIDDNEQSNLKIVCDEIFGEENFAGKITVVNNPRGRDYGGIANMHEYLLVYKKSYNTVINNLIDYDKVFPYSDEISGFELRELRNRNIAFNKNNRPNLY
;
A
#
# COMPACT_ATOMS: atom_id res chain seq x y z
N MET A 1 8.21 -26.50 7.71
CA MET A 1 6.87 -27.18 7.67
C MET A 1 5.84 -26.30 8.38
N ILE A 2 4.51 -26.43 8.15
CA ILE A 2 3.49 -25.60 8.84
C ILE A 2 3.70 -25.55 10.37
N LYS A 3 4.11 -26.68 10.98
CA LYS A 3 4.45 -26.76 12.40
C LYS A 3 5.52 -25.75 12.84
N GLU A 4 6.57 -25.59 12.06
CA GLU A 4 7.65 -24.64 12.30
C GLU A 4 7.16 -23.19 12.16
N GLN A 5 6.25 -22.94 11.21
CA GLN A 5 5.65 -21.61 11.04
C GLN A 5 4.77 -21.24 12.24
N LEU A 6 4.03 -22.22 12.78
CA LEU A 6 3.24 -22.05 14.00
C LEU A 6 4.13 -21.76 15.21
N GLU A 7 5.20 -22.54 15.41
CA GLU A 7 6.18 -22.33 16.49
C GLU A 7 6.86 -20.95 16.37
N ASN A 8 7.20 -20.51 15.15
CA ASN A 8 7.75 -19.18 14.90
C ASN A 8 6.74 -18.08 15.27
N ASN A 9 5.47 -18.23 14.87
CA ASN A 9 4.40 -17.26 15.13
C ASN A 9 4.09 -17.09 16.63
N GLU A 10 4.40 -18.06 17.49
CA GLU A 10 4.22 -17.93 18.94
C GLU A 10 5.05 -16.80 19.55
N ASN A 11 6.26 -16.56 19.01
CA ASN A 11 7.20 -15.56 19.53
C ASN A 11 7.12 -14.19 18.83
N VAL A 12 6.27 -14.07 17.80
CA VAL A 12 6.07 -12.82 17.06
C VAL A 12 5.28 -11.81 17.89
N LYS A 13 5.73 -10.56 17.85
CA LYS A 13 5.08 -9.35 18.38
C LYS A 13 4.82 -8.37 17.25
N SER A 14 4.03 -7.33 17.52
CA SER A 14 3.67 -6.28 16.54
C SER A 14 4.88 -5.57 15.91
N ASN A 15 6.00 -5.48 16.62
CA ASN A 15 7.23 -4.83 16.19
C ASN A 15 8.36 -5.79 15.77
N THR A 16 8.14 -7.12 15.79
CA THR A 16 9.19 -8.11 15.52
C THR A 16 9.86 -7.90 14.16
N LYS A 17 9.09 -7.61 13.12
CA LYS A 17 9.63 -7.36 11.78
C LYS A 17 10.58 -6.17 11.73
N LEU A 18 10.21 -5.06 12.38
CA LEU A 18 11.05 -3.86 12.46
C LEU A 18 12.33 -4.14 13.27
N LEU A 19 12.21 -4.84 14.40
CA LEU A 19 13.34 -5.17 15.24
C LEU A 19 14.36 -6.05 14.50
N ASN A 20 13.90 -7.03 13.73
CA ASN A 20 14.76 -7.89 12.92
C ASN A 20 15.51 -7.08 11.85
N LEU A 21 14.79 -6.19 11.14
CA LEU A 21 15.41 -5.31 10.13
C LEU A 21 16.49 -4.41 10.74
N LEU A 22 16.22 -3.82 11.92
CA LEU A 22 17.19 -3.00 12.62
C LEU A 22 18.43 -3.79 13.03
N LYS A 23 18.27 -5.01 13.55
CA LYS A 23 19.40 -5.85 13.94
C LYS A 23 20.24 -6.32 12.76
N GLU A 24 19.59 -6.65 11.65
CA GLU A 24 20.26 -7.14 10.44
C GLU A 24 21.09 -6.03 9.77
N ASN A 25 20.52 -4.82 9.65
CA ASN A 25 21.13 -3.73 8.87
C ASN A 25 21.93 -2.74 9.74
N PHE A 26 21.64 -2.68 11.04
CA PHE A 26 22.21 -1.68 11.96
C PHE A 26 22.64 -2.32 13.30
N PRO A 27 23.47 -3.40 13.28
CA PRO A 27 23.85 -4.11 14.50
C PRO A 27 24.64 -3.25 15.50
N ASP A 28 25.42 -2.28 15.03
CA ASP A 28 26.25 -1.40 15.88
C ASP A 28 25.45 -0.50 16.83
N TYR A 29 24.12 -0.43 16.65
CA TYR A 29 23.22 0.35 17.51
C TYR A 29 22.56 -0.50 18.59
N PHE A 30 22.98 -1.74 18.78
CA PHE A 30 22.58 -2.58 19.90
C PHE A 30 23.75 -2.80 20.85
N ASP A 31 23.50 -2.74 22.16
CA ASP A 31 24.50 -3.09 23.16
C ASP A 31 24.59 -4.62 23.36
N LYS A 32 25.52 -5.05 24.21
CA LYS A 32 25.72 -6.47 24.57
C LYS A 32 24.48 -7.12 25.19
N ASP A 33 23.59 -6.30 25.77
CA ASP A 33 22.36 -6.71 26.45
C ASP A 33 21.14 -6.58 25.51
N ASN A 34 21.38 -6.33 24.21
CA ASN A 34 20.39 -6.24 23.14
C ASN A 34 19.47 -5.01 23.21
N ASN A 35 19.86 -3.97 23.96
CA ASN A 35 19.12 -2.70 24.02
C ASN A 35 19.48 -1.81 22.83
N PHE A 36 18.47 -1.15 22.23
CA PHE A 36 18.67 -0.22 21.12
C PHE A 36 19.17 1.14 21.62
N MET A 37 20.38 1.53 21.20
CA MET A 37 21.04 2.79 21.54
C MET A 37 20.51 3.95 20.68
N ILE A 38 19.28 4.40 20.96
CA ILE A 38 18.58 5.44 20.20
C ILE A 38 19.39 6.74 20.04
N ASP A 39 20.13 7.16 21.06
CA ASP A 39 20.91 8.40 21.02
C ASP A 39 22.12 8.28 20.09
N LYS A 40 22.77 7.11 20.05
CA LYS A 40 23.83 6.83 19.07
C LYS A 40 23.26 6.89 17.65
N PHE A 41 22.11 6.26 17.43
CA PHE A 41 21.42 6.28 16.12
C PHE A 41 21.08 7.70 15.67
N LYS A 42 20.43 8.49 16.55
CA LYS A 42 20.12 9.90 16.29
C LYS A 42 21.36 10.74 16.01
N ASN A 43 22.44 10.53 16.78
CA ASN A 43 23.67 11.30 16.60
C ASN A 43 24.38 10.97 15.29
N THR A 44 24.34 9.72 14.82
CA THR A 44 24.90 9.36 13.51
C THR A 44 24.09 9.97 12.36
N LEU A 45 22.77 10.10 12.51
CA LEU A 45 21.91 10.73 11.51
C LEU A 45 22.03 12.26 11.45
N LYS A 46 22.63 12.92 12.46
CA LYS A 46 22.92 14.36 12.46
C LYS A 46 24.04 14.67 11.47
N SER A 47 23.68 14.71 10.20
CA SER A 47 24.44 15.32 9.11
C SER A 47 23.57 16.41 8.49
N ASP A 48 24.16 17.36 7.76
CA ASP A 48 23.41 18.46 7.12
C ASP A 48 22.38 17.98 6.07
N GLU A 49 22.35 16.69 5.76
CA GLU A 49 21.46 16.07 4.78
C GLU A 49 20.12 15.58 5.37
N ILE A 50 20.03 15.35 6.69
CA ILE A 50 18.84 14.76 7.32
C ILE A 50 18.37 15.60 8.52
N ASN A 51 17.21 16.24 8.38
CA ASN A 51 16.56 16.96 9.46
C ASN A 51 15.75 16.01 10.36
N ILE A 52 16.13 15.90 11.63
CA ILE A 52 15.35 15.16 12.63
C ILE A 52 14.25 16.09 13.17
N THR A 53 13.01 15.90 12.71
CA THR A 53 11.86 16.68 13.18
C THR A 53 11.22 16.01 14.41
N LYS A 54 10.56 16.82 15.25
CA LYS A 54 9.63 16.32 16.27
C LYS A 54 8.17 16.48 15.85
N GLU A 55 7.94 17.13 14.72
CA GLU A 55 6.62 17.28 14.11
C GLU A 55 6.37 16.09 13.18
N GLY A 56 5.24 15.42 13.42
CA GLY A 56 4.75 14.31 12.63
C GLY A 56 3.26 14.15 12.87
N TYR A 57 2.53 13.79 11.83
CA TYR A 57 1.11 13.43 11.92
C TYR A 57 1.02 11.92 11.76
N GLU A 58 0.35 11.24 12.71
CA GLU A 58 0.09 9.80 12.63
C GLU A 58 -1.43 9.57 12.73
N LEU A 59 -1.97 8.77 11.81
CA LEU A 59 -3.32 8.25 11.95
C LEU A 59 -3.30 7.11 12.96
N ASN A 60 -3.89 7.34 14.13
CA ASN A 60 -4.14 6.29 15.10
C ASN A 60 -5.55 5.71 14.93
N PHE A 61 -5.67 4.39 14.94
CA PHE A 61 -6.95 3.68 14.84
C PHE A 61 -6.90 2.37 15.65
N LEU A 62 -8.07 1.96 16.16
CA LEU A 62 -8.22 0.70 16.88
C LEU A 62 -7.84 -0.47 15.97
N GLY A 63 -6.93 -1.34 16.42
CA GLY A 63 -6.46 -2.48 15.63
C GLY A 63 -5.19 -2.23 14.81
N LYS A 64 -4.60 -1.03 14.84
CA LYS A 64 -3.34 -0.74 14.14
C LYS A 64 -2.17 -1.64 14.58
N SER A 65 -2.05 -1.88 15.89
CA SER A 65 -1.06 -2.80 16.48
C SER A 65 -1.27 -4.24 15.97
N TYR A 66 -2.52 -4.68 15.90
CA TYR A 66 -2.91 -5.98 15.38
C TYR A 66 -2.62 -6.13 13.88
N ALA A 67 -2.96 -5.12 13.07
CA ALA A 67 -2.62 -5.08 11.65
C ALA A 67 -1.10 -5.20 11.42
N ARG A 68 -0.28 -4.50 12.21
CA ARG A 68 1.20 -4.63 12.16
C ARG A 68 1.65 -6.05 12.54
N PHE A 69 1.06 -6.64 13.58
CA PHE A 69 1.35 -8.02 13.95
C PHE A 69 1.03 -9.01 12.83
N GLN A 70 -0.10 -8.85 12.13
CA GLN A 70 -0.45 -9.71 11.00
C GLN A 70 0.61 -9.67 9.88
N THR A 71 1.30 -8.55 9.66
CA THR A 71 2.40 -8.46 8.68
C THR A 71 3.69 -9.13 9.13
N SER A 72 3.84 -9.38 10.44
CA SER A 72 5.01 -9.99 11.05
C SER A 72 4.88 -11.52 11.20
N THR A 73 3.66 -12.06 11.08
CA THR A 73 3.42 -13.51 11.15
C THR A 73 3.60 -14.19 9.81
N GLU A 74 4.10 -15.42 9.84
CA GLU A 74 4.08 -16.30 8.68
C GLU A 74 2.66 -16.81 8.39
N THR A 75 2.36 -17.08 7.12
CA THR A 75 1.11 -17.74 6.75
C THR A 75 1.12 -19.20 7.17
N GLU A 76 -0.02 -19.67 7.69
CA GLU A 76 -0.28 -21.04 8.11
C GLU A 76 -0.97 -21.88 7.01
N THR A 77 -1.11 -21.29 5.80
CA THR A 77 -1.77 -21.92 4.65
C THR A 77 -0.75 -22.50 3.67
N ILE A 78 -1.22 -23.27 2.69
CA ILE A 78 -0.39 -23.81 1.59
C ILE A 78 -0.98 -23.43 0.25
N ILE A 79 -0.12 -23.32 -0.78
CA ILE A 79 -0.56 -23.22 -2.17
C ILE A 79 -0.67 -24.62 -2.75
N SER A 80 -1.86 -24.96 -3.28
CA SER A 80 -2.11 -26.21 -3.98
C SER A 80 -2.44 -25.94 -5.45
N PRO A 81 -1.75 -26.57 -6.41
CA PRO A 81 -2.03 -26.36 -7.83
C PRO A 81 -3.33 -27.06 -8.25
N LEU A 82 -4.19 -26.34 -8.99
CA LEU A 82 -5.34 -26.93 -9.66
C LEU A 82 -4.90 -27.68 -10.92
N THR A 83 -4.38 -28.90 -10.71
CA THR A 83 -3.69 -29.71 -11.73
C THR A 83 -4.53 -29.90 -13.00
N GLU A 84 -5.83 -30.18 -12.87
CA GLU A 84 -6.72 -30.34 -14.02
C GLU A 84 -6.82 -29.06 -14.86
N HIS A 85 -6.98 -27.90 -14.21
CA HIS A 85 -7.03 -26.61 -14.89
C HIS A 85 -5.68 -26.24 -15.53
N ASN A 86 -4.59 -26.46 -14.80
CA ASN A 86 -3.24 -26.07 -15.21
C ASN A 86 -2.69 -26.94 -16.35
N ASN A 87 -3.16 -28.19 -16.47
CA ASN A 87 -2.72 -29.13 -17.52
C ASN A 87 -3.46 -28.96 -18.85
N LYS A 88 -4.47 -28.07 -18.95
CA LYS A 88 -5.10 -27.75 -20.24
C LYS A 88 -4.08 -27.12 -21.18
N GLU A 89 -4.16 -27.44 -22.48
CA GLU A 89 -3.18 -27.00 -23.47
C GLU A 89 -3.04 -25.46 -23.53
N GLU A 90 -4.14 -24.73 -23.35
CA GLU A 90 -4.14 -23.26 -23.28
C GLU A 90 -3.43 -22.67 -22.06
N ASN A 91 -3.27 -23.44 -20.97
CA ASN A 91 -2.76 -22.96 -19.68
C ASN A 91 -1.34 -23.45 -19.37
N LYS A 92 -0.91 -24.56 -19.98
CA LYS A 92 0.32 -25.29 -19.64
C LYS A 92 1.59 -24.42 -19.63
N ASN A 93 1.69 -23.46 -20.54
CA ASN A 93 2.83 -22.54 -20.67
C ASN A 93 2.46 -21.09 -20.34
N SER A 94 1.34 -20.86 -19.65
CA SER A 94 0.91 -19.51 -19.26
C SER A 94 1.88 -18.93 -18.22
N GLU A 95 2.27 -17.67 -18.42
CA GLU A 95 2.99 -16.88 -17.41
C GLU A 95 2.02 -16.19 -16.42
N ASN A 96 0.71 -16.23 -16.70
CA ASN A 96 -0.31 -15.66 -15.84
C ASN A 96 -0.70 -16.61 -14.72
N LEU A 97 -0.88 -16.06 -13.51
CA LEU A 97 -1.25 -16.80 -12.31
C LEU A 97 -2.59 -16.29 -11.77
N TYR A 98 -3.43 -17.23 -11.32
CA TYR A 98 -4.66 -16.95 -10.59
C TYR A 98 -4.65 -17.74 -9.28
N ILE A 99 -4.77 -17.03 -8.15
CA ILE A 99 -4.72 -17.62 -6.80
C ILE A 99 -6.08 -17.41 -6.15
N ILE A 100 -6.67 -18.49 -5.63
CA ILE A 100 -7.94 -18.46 -4.91
C ILE A 100 -7.66 -18.56 -3.42
N GLY A 101 -8.14 -17.60 -2.63
CA GLY A 101 -7.98 -17.59 -1.17
C GLY A 101 -8.07 -16.19 -0.59
N ASP A 102 -7.80 -16.06 0.70
CA ASP A 102 -7.62 -14.74 1.32
C ASP A 102 -6.35 -14.07 0.76
N ASN A 103 -6.50 -12.83 0.32
CA ASN A 103 -5.42 -12.08 -0.32
C ASN A 103 -4.26 -11.77 0.64
N LEU A 104 -4.47 -11.68 1.96
CA LEU A 104 -3.39 -11.50 2.92
C LEU A 104 -2.47 -12.72 2.94
N ASP A 105 -3.03 -13.94 2.96
CA ASP A 105 -2.27 -15.18 2.87
C ASP A 105 -1.58 -15.34 1.50
N ALA A 106 -2.30 -15.01 0.41
CA ALA A 106 -1.73 -15.04 -0.93
C ALA A 106 -0.53 -14.09 -1.06
N LEU A 107 -0.63 -12.85 -0.55
CA LEU A 107 0.47 -11.89 -0.53
C LEU A 107 1.66 -12.39 0.29
N LYS A 108 1.44 -13.02 1.45
CA LYS A 108 2.49 -13.63 2.27
C LYS A 108 3.24 -14.74 1.53
N HIS A 109 2.53 -15.60 0.80
CA HIS A 109 3.17 -16.62 -0.04
C HIS A 109 3.95 -16.00 -1.19
N LEU A 110 3.38 -15.02 -1.88
CA LEU A 110 4.03 -14.34 -2.99
C LEU A 110 5.32 -13.66 -2.55
N LEU A 111 5.38 -13.07 -1.34
CA LEU A 111 6.58 -12.40 -0.84
C LEU A 111 7.82 -13.31 -0.80
N LYS A 112 7.66 -14.62 -0.60
CA LYS A 112 8.78 -15.57 -0.60
C LYS A 112 9.52 -15.63 -1.94
N SER A 113 8.83 -15.36 -3.06
CA SER A 113 9.39 -15.51 -4.42
C SER A 113 9.35 -14.24 -5.27
N TYR A 114 8.45 -13.30 -4.95
CA TYR A 114 8.12 -12.11 -5.73
C TYR A 114 8.39 -10.79 -5.00
N SER A 115 9.02 -10.83 -3.82
CA SER A 115 9.50 -9.61 -3.16
C SER A 115 10.35 -8.77 -4.12
N ARG A 116 9.98 -7.49 -4.26
CA ARG A 116 10.58 -6.52 -5.18
C ARG A 116 10.58 -6.92 -6.66
N LYS A 117 9.60 -7.71 -7.12
CA LYS A 117 9.48 -8.14 -8.53
C LYS A 117 8.23 -7.62 -9.25
N VAL A 118 7.28 -7.01 -8.55
CA VAL A 118 6.05 -6.48 -9.14
C VAL A 118 6.25 -5.05 -9.65
N LYS A 119 5.94 -4.80 -10.92
CA LYS A 119 6.06 -3.45 -11.51
C LYS A 119 4.83 -2.58 -11.23
N CYS A 120 3.64 -3.16 -11.30
CA CYS A 120 2.39 -2.43 -11.17
C CYS A 120 1.40 -3.24 -10.33
N ILE A 121 0.71 -2.58 -9.42
CA ILE A 121 -0.41 -3.14 -8.66
C ILE A 121 -1.64 -2.26 -8.94
N TYR A 122 -2.74 -2.89 -9.29
CA TYR A 122 -4.06 -2.27 -9.29
C TYR A 122 -4.96 -3.06 -8.32
N ILE A 123 -5.66 -2.36 -7.45
CA ILE A 123 -6.65 -2.95 -6.55
C ILE A 123 -7.92 -2.10 -6.52
N ASP A 124 -9.04 -2.80 -6.37
CA ASP A 124 -10.38 -2.24 -6.20
C ASP A 124 -10.96 -2.80 -4.89
N PRO A 125 -10.56 -2.25 -3.73
CA PRO A 125 -11.00 -2.73 -2.42
C PRO A 125 -12.49 -2.43 -2.18
N PRO A 126 -13.14 -3.07 -1.18
CA PRO A 126 -14.47 -2.65 -0.75
C PRO A 126 -14.45 -1.18 -0.32
N TYR A 127 -15.44 -0.39 -0.74
CA TYR A 127 -15.48 1.06 -0.48
C TYR A 127 -16.03 1.42 0.91
N ASN A 128 -16.60 0.44 1.62
CA ASN A 128 -17.23 0.62 2.92
C ASN A 128 -18.46 1.56 2.86
N THR A 129 -19.28 1.40 1.82
CA THR A 129 -20.47 2.25 1.61
C THR A 129 -21.61 1.96 2.58
N GLY A 130 -21.50 0.89 3.37
CA GLY A 130 -22.58 0.32 4.18
C GLY A 130 -23.58 -0.53 3.38
N SER A 131 -23.56 -0.45 2.04
CA SER A 131 -24.42 -1.22 1.14
C SER A 131 -23.68 -2.29 0.32
N ASP A 132 -22.35 -2.24 0.31
CA ASP A 132 -21.46 -3.18 -0.37
C ASP A 132 -21.20 -4.47 0.42
N GLY A 133 -21.81 -4.59 1.61
CA GLY A 133 -21.72 -5.78 2.46
C GLY A 133 -20.37 -5.96 3.14
N PHE A 134 -19.48 -4.95 3.12
CA PHE A 134 -18.21 -5.06 3.83
C PHE A 134 -18.43 -5.20 5.34
N VAL A 135 -17.81 -6.23 5.90
CA VAL A 135 -17.67 -6.44 7.34
C VAL A 135 -16.27 -6.98 7.60
N TYR A 136 -15.66 -6.61 8.74
CA TYR A 136 -14.32 -7.10 9.08
C TYR A 136 -14.33 -8.64 9.17
N PRO A 137 -13.62 -9.34 8.27
CA PRO A 137 -13.83 -10.78 8.05
C PRO A 137 -12.98 -11.67 8.96
N ASP A 138 -12.14 -11.08 9.82
CA ASP A 138 -11.17 -11.83 10.60
C ASP A 138 -11.84 -12.72 11.64
N ASN A 139 -11.28 -13.92 11.77
CA ASN A 139 -11.64 -14.86 12.80
C ASN A 139 -10.51 -14.91 13.83
N PHE A 140 -10.50 -13.90 14.72
CA PHE A 140 -9.51 -13.76 15.78
C PHE A 140 -9.25 -15.10 16.47
N LYS A 141 -8.02 -15.61 16.33
CA LYS A 141 -7.58 -16.88 16.93
C LYS A 141 -7.12 -16.74 18.38
N PHE A 142 -7.08 -15.51 18.91
CA PHE A 142 -6.54 -15.17 20.22
C PHE A 142 -7.64 -14.59 21.11
N ASP A 143 -7.59 -14.91 22.41
CA ASP A 143 -8.36 -14.21 23.43
C ASP A 143 -7.75 -12.83 23.76
N SER A 144 -8.49 -12.01 24.53
CA SER A 144 -8.09 -10.65 24.92
C SER A 144 -6.72 -10.63 25.61
N MET A 145 -6.51 -11.53 26.57
CA MET A 145 -5.27 -11.63 27.35
C MET A 145 -4.07 -11.99 26.48
N THR A 146 -4.21 -12.98 25.59
CA THR A 146 -3.13 -13.38 24.67
C THR A 146 -2.81 -12.27 23.68
N LEU A 147 -3.84 -11.61 23.16
CA LEU A 147 -3.70 -10.49 22.22
C LEU A 147 -3.01 -9.29 22.90
N SER A 148 -3.44 -8.92 24.11
CA SER A 148 -2.83 -7.87 24.94
C SER A 148 -1.33 -8.10 25.12
N ASN A 149 -0.94 -9.31 25.56
CA ASN A 149 0.46 -9.67 25.76
C ASN A 149 1.30 -9.64 24.46
N LYS A 150 0.74 -10.12 23.34
CA LYS A 150 1.44 -10.13 22.05
C LYS A 150 1.58 -8.74 21.43
N MET A 151 0.57 -7.89 21.60
CA MET A 151 0.53 -6.54 21.01
C MET A 151 1.18 -5.48 21.91
N GLY A 152 1.32 -5.75 23.21
CA GLY A 152 1.76 -4.76 24.20
C GLY A 152 0.73 -3.67 24.46
N ILE A 153 -0.56 -4.02 24.40
CA ILE A 153 -1.70 -3.13 24.64
C ILE A 153 -2.45 -3.58 25.90
N ASP A 154 -3.30 -2.74 26.47
CA ASP A 154 -4.16 -3.15 27.59
C ASP A 154 -5.24 -4.15 27.16
N GLU A 155 -5.76 -4.91 28.13
CA GLU A 155 -6.74 -5.97 27.85
C GLU A 155 -8.08 -5.42 27.34
N GLU A 156 -8.46 -4.21 27.75
CA GLU A 156 -9.70 -3.55 27.29
C GLU A 156 -9.58 -3.17 25.81
N GLU A 157 -8.44 -2.63 25.38
CA GLU A 157 -8.14 -2.38 23.97
C GLU A 157 -8.15 -3.68 23.16
N ALA A 158 -7.57 -4.76 23.71
CA ALA A 158 -7.58 -6.07 23.07
C ALA A 158 -9.00 -6.63 22.88
N GLU A 159 -9.88 -6.51 23.88
CA GLU A 159 -11.29 -6.88 23.78
C GLU A 159 -12.01 -6.06 22.70
N ARG A 160 -11.79 -4.74 22.67
CA ARG A 160 -12.36 -3.86 21.65
C ARG A 160 -11.91 -4.22 20.24
N ILE A 161 -10.66 -4.67 20.07
CA ILE A 161 -10.15 -5.16 18.77
C ILE A 161 -10.92 -6.40 18.34
N ILE A 162 -11.10 -7.38 19.23
CA ILE A 162 -11.85 -8.61 18.95
C ILE A 162 -13.31 -8.29 18.58
N ASP A 163 -13.90 -7.33 19.29
CA ASP A 163 -15.26 -6.83 19.04
C ASP A 163 -15.42 -6.06 17.72
N MET A 164 -14.35 -5.76 16.99
CA MET A 164 -14.46 -5.21 15.63
C MET A 164 -14.94 -6.24 14.61
N ARG A 165 -14.86 -7.55 14.93
CA ARG A 165 -15.33 -8.61 14.04
C ARG A 165 -16.78 -8.36 13.63
N GLY A 166 -17.05 -8.46 12.33
CA GLY A 166 -18.39 -8.24 11.79
C GLY A 166 -18.85 -6.78 11.75
N LYS A 167 -18.00 -5.81 12.13
CA LYS A 167 -18.30 -4.37 12.01
C LYS A 167 -17.73 -3.80 10.71
N SER A 168 -18.33 -2.69 10.28
CA SER A 168 -17.96 -1.91 9.08
C SER A 168 -17.46 -0.50 9.44
N THR A 169 -16.88 -0.32 10.63
CA THR A 169 -16.32 0.97 11.04
C THR A 169 -15.04 1.29 10.28
N HIS A 170 -14.64 2.57 10.23
CA HIS A 170 -13.36 2.97 9.63
C HIS A 170 -12.16 2.20 10.23
N SER A 171 -12.13 2.00 11.56
CA SER A 171 -11.08 1.20 12.20
C SER A 171 -11.05 -0.24 11.72
N ALA A 172 -12.21 -0.87 11.50
CA ALA A 172 -12.32 -2.20 10.93
C ALA A 172 -11.79 -2.25 9.49
N TRP A 173 -12.17 -1.27 8.65
CA TRP A 173 -11.69 -1.18 7.28
C TRP A 173 -10.18 -0.93 7.20
N LEU A 174 -9.65 -0.03 8.04
CA LEU A 174 -8.21 0.24 8.12
C LEU A 174 -7.44 -0.98 8.63
N THR A 175 -7.95 -1.69 9.64
CA THR A 175 -7.34 -2.94 10.13
C THR A 175 -7.29 -4.00 9.03
N PHE A 176 -8.29 -4.04 8.15
CA PHE A 176 -8.29 -4.91 6.98
C PHE A 176 -7.28 -4.48 5.90
N MET A 177 -7.25 -3.20 5.53
CA MET A 177 -6.44 -2.71 4.41
C MET A 177 -4.96 -2.56 4.74
N TYR A 178 -4.64 -2.09 5.95
CA TYR A 178 -3.29 -1.76 6.38
C TYR A 178 -2.26 -2.89 6.16
N PRO A 179 -2.49 -4.15 6.61
CA PRO A 179 -1.49 -5.21 6.40
C PRO A 179 -1.33 -5.56 4.92
N ARG A 180 -2.41 -5.53 4.14
CA ARG A 180 -2.39 -5.84 2.70
C ARG A 180 -1.56 -4.81 1.93
N LEU A 181 -1.71 -3.53 2.25
CA LEU A 181 -0.94 -2.44 1.64
C LEU A 181 0.55 -2.51 1.99
N ILE A 182 0.90 -2.89 3.23
CA ILE A 182 2.30 -3.14 3.61
C ILE A 182 2.91 -4.25 2.76
N LEU A 183 2.23 -5.41 2.66
CA LEU A 183 2.75 -6.53 1.87
C LEU A 183 2.79 -6.20 0.37
N ALA A 184 1.80 -5.48 -0.16
CA ALA A 184 1.80 -4.99 -1.53
C ALA A 184 3.01 -4.09 -1.81
N ARG A 185 3.34 -3.18 -0.88
CA ARG A 185 4.55 -2.35 -0.98
C ARG A 185 5.84 -3.18 -1.03
N GLU A 186 5.91 -4.31 -0.34
CA GLU A 186 7.09 -5.19 -0.34
C GLU A 186 7.25 -5.99 -1.65
N LEU A 187 6.15 -6.28 -2.33
CA LEU A 187 6.18 -6.91 -3.65
C LEU A 187 6.66 -5.96 -4.76
N LEU A 188 6.40 -4.66 -4.63
CA LEU A 188 6.79 -3.67 -5.63
C LEU A 188 8.31 -3.57 -5.80
N THR A 189 8.75 -3.60 -7.06
CA THR A 189 10.08 -3.13 -7.51
C THR A 189 10.29 -1.67 -7.12
N ASP A 190 11.54 -1.21 -7.04
CA ASP A 190 11.84 0.20 -6.72
C ASP A 190 11.27 1.19 -7.74
N GLU A 191 11.08 0.74 -8.97
CA GLU A 191 10.38 1.52 -10.00
C GLU A 191 8.87 1.27 -10.05
N GLY A 192 8.33 0.58 -9.05
CA GLY A 192 6.97 0.10 -9.02
C GLY A 192 5.94 1.19 -8.71
N ILE A 193 4.68 0.92 -9.04
CA ILE A 193 3.56 1.83 -8.83
C ILE A 193 2.32 1.07 -8.37
N ILE A 194 1.51 1.68 -7.52
CA ILE A 194 0.22 1.15 -7.09
C ILE A 194 -0.90 2.15 -7.39
N PHE A 195 -2.02 1.60 -7.86
CA PHE A 195 -3.27 2.28 -8.15
C PHE A 195 -4.37 1.67 -7.29
N ILE A 196 -5.12 2.49 -6.57
CA ILE A 196 -6.15 2.04 -5.64
C ILE A 196 -7.43 2.82 -5.90
N SER A 197 -8.46 2.12 -6.39
CA SER A 197 -9.80 2.69 -6.58
C SER A 197 -10.48 2.88 -5.22
N ILE A 198 -11.22 3.97 -5.06
CA ILE A 198 -11.92 4.30 -3.82
C ILE A 198 -12.99 5.36 -4.07
N ASP A 199 -14.02 5.42 -3.22
CA ASP A 199 -14.99 6.51 -3.19
C ASP A 199 -14.76 7.47 -2.00
N ASP A 200 -15.70 8.38 -1.78
CA ASP A 200 -15.61 9.38 -0.70
C ASP A 200 -15.62 8.79 0.72
N ASN A 201 -16.11 7.56 0.95
CA ASN A 201 -16.26 6.99 2.29
C ASN A 201 -14.91 6.76 2.98
N GLU A 202 -13.91 6.29 2.23
CA GLU A 202 -12.60 5.91 2.77
C GLU A 202 -11.42 6.63 2.11
N GLN A 203 -11.61 7.49 1.09
CA GLN A 203 -10.47 8.11 0.37
C GLN A 203 -9.53 8.90 1.28
N SER A 204 -10.05 9.59 2.30
CA SER A 204 -9.21 10.33 3.27
C SER A 204 -8.37 9.37 4.12
N ASN A 205 -9.01 8.33 4.65
CA ASN A 205 -8.35 7.35 5.51
C ASN A 205 -7.30 6.55 4.73
N LEU A 206 -7.65 6.12 3.51
CA LEU A 206 -6.75 5.42 2.62
C LEU A 206 -5.55 6.29 2.21
N LYS A 207 -5.76 7.58 1.91
CA LYS A 207 -4.68 8.52 1.60
C LYS A 207 -3.67 8.58 2.75
N ILE A 208 -4.15 8.81 3.97
CA ILE A 208 -3.26 8.94 5.14
C ILE A 208 -2.53 7.62 5.43
N VAL A 209 -3.21 6.47 5.33
CA VAL A 209 -2.56 5.17 5.49
C VAL A 209 -1.50 4.92 4.40
N CYS A 210 -1.78 5.32 3.16
CA CYS A 210 -0.80 5.20 2.09
C CYS A 210 0.38 6.15 2.30
N ASP A 211 0.18 7.36 2.83
CA ASP A 211 1.27 8.26 3.21
C ASP A 211 2.18 7.63 4.27
N GLU A 212 1.60 6.97 5.27
CA GLU A 212 2.38 6.25 6.29
C GLU A 212 3.16 5.06 5.70
N ILE A 213 2.54 4.28 4.81
CA ILE A 213 3.13 3.04 4.29
C ILE A 213 4.16 3.33 3.18
N PHE A 214 3.81 4.20 2.23
CA PHE A 214 4.61 4.48 1.04
C PHE A 214 5.50 5.71 1.20
N GLY A 215 5.24 6.58 2.17
CA GLY A 215 5.85 7.91 2.27
C GLY A 215 5.02 8.92 1.48
N GLU A 216 4.70 10.06 2.12
CA GLU A 216 3.92 11.15 1.50
C GLU A 216 4.61 11.68 0.23
N GLU A 217 5.94 11.72 0.22
CA GLU A 217 6.75 12.15 -0.92
C GLU A 217 6.59 11.26 -2.16
N ASN A 218 6.10 10.03 -1.97
CA ASN A 218 5.85 9.07 -3.03
C ASN A 218 4.40 9.12 -3.56
N PHE A 219 3.56 10.02 -3.05
CA PHE A 219 2.24 10.27 -3.61
C PHE A 219 2.36 10.87 -5.03
N ALA A 220 1.85 10.15 -6.03
CA ALA A 220 1.92 10.60 -7.42
C ALA A 220 0.74 11.49 -7.81
N GLY A 221 -0.43 11.24 -7.22
CA GLY A 221 -1.64 12.01 -7.49
C GLY A 221 -2.92 11.27 -7.15
N LYS A 222 -4.02 12.04 -7.15
CA LYS A 222 -5.38 11.54 -7.03
C LYS A 222 -6.09 11.83 -8.35
N ILE A 223 -6.45 10.78 -9.08
CA ILE A 223 -7.20 10.90 -10.32
C ILE A 223 -8.68 10.84 -9.99
N THR A 224 -9.45 11.79 -10.50
CA THR A 224 -10.92 11.77 -10.42
C THR A 224 -11.46 10.93 -11.56
N VAL A 225 -12.17 9.85 -11.23
CA VAL A 225 -12.79 8.94 -12.20
C VAL A 225 -14.27 9.31 -12.32
N VAL A 226 -14.66 9.96 -13.41
CA VAL A 226 -16.06 10.34 -13.65
C VAL A 226 -16.87 9.09 -14.01
N ASN A 227 -17.72 8.62 -13.10
CA ASN A 227 -18.55 7.44 -13.29
C ASN A 227 -19.97 7.79 -13.81
N ASN A 228 -20.44 9.01 -13.55
CA ASN A 228 -21.76 9.49 -13.98
C ASN A 228 -21.72 10.99 -14.30
N PRO A 229 -21.52 11.38 -15.58
CA PRO A 229 -21.45 12.78 -15.99
C PRO A 229 -22.73 13.60 -15.70
N ARG A 230 -23.88 12.95 -15.57
CA ARG A 230 -25.15 13.62 -15.22
C ARG A 230 -25.27 13.89 -13.71
N GLY A 231 -24.43 13.22 -12.92
CA GLY A 231 -24.50 13.19 -11.48
C GLY A 231 -25.72 12.41 -10.98
N ARG A 232 -25.65 11.97 -9.72
CA ARG A 232 -26.82 11.50 -8.97
C ARG A 232 -27.07 12.52 -7.86
N ASP A 233 -28.22 13.18 -7.91
CA ASP A 233 -28.56 14.22 -6.93
C ASP A 233 -28.93 13.58 -5.59
N TYR A 234 -28.12 13.87 -4.57
CA TYR A 234 -28.32 13.45 -3.19
C TYR A 234 -28.49 14.68 -2.27
N GLY A 235 -29.37 15.61 -2.65
CA GLY A 235 -29.73 16.74 -1.78
C GLY A 235 -28.94 18.02 -2.08
N GLY A 236 -28.65 18.29 -3.35
CA GLY A 236 -28.09 19.55 -3.82
C GLY A 236 -26.62 19.49 -4.24
N ILE A 237 -25.92 18.39 -3.93
CA ILE A 237 -24.59 18.08 -4.48
C ILE A 237 -24.71 16.77 -5.24
N ALA A 238 -24.47 16.82 -6.55
CA ALA A 238 -24.56 15.64 -7.40
C ALA A 238 -23.24 14.86 -7.33
N ASN A 239 -23.29 13.60 -6.89
CA ASN A 239 -22.13 12.73 -6.95
C ASN A 239 -21.94 12.23 -8.38
N MET A 240 -20.76 12.47 -8.96
CA MET A 240 -20.42 12.20 -10.36
C MET A 240 -19.11 11.42 -10.54
N HIS A 241 -18.36 11.19 -9.47
CA HIS A 241 -17.01 10.68 -9.56
C HIS A 241 -16.60 9.82 -8.37
N GLU A 242 -15.63 8.96 -8.64
CA GLU A 242 -14.82 8.24 -7.66
C GLU A 242 -13.37 8.71 -7.77
N TYR A 243 -12.48 8.09 -7.01
CA TYR A 243 -11.06 8.43 -6.98
C TYR A 243 -10.20 7.21 -7.27
N LEU A 244 -9.05 7.48 -7.89
CA LEU A 244 -7.96 6.53 -8.02
C LEU A 244 -6.72 7.17 -7.39
N LEU A 245 -6.30 6.64 -6.24
CA LEU A 245 -5.07 7.06 -5.57
C LEU A 245 -3.88 6.37 -6.20
N VAL A 246 -2.82 7.15 -6.45
CA VAL A 246 -1.61 6.68 -7.12
C VAL A 246 -0.40 6.91 -6.24
N TYR A 247 0.32 5.85 -5.91
CA TYR A 247 1.56 5.90 -5.13
C TYR A 247 2.71 5.22 -5.86
N LYS A 248 3.86 5.87 -5.82
CA LYS A 248 5.13 5.31 -6.25
C LYS A 248 5.70 4.43 -5.15
N LYS A 249 6.51 3.45 -5.51
CA LYS A 249 7.34 2.74 -4.53
C LYS A 249 8.50 3.61 -4.04
N SER A 250 9.11 4.39 -4.95
CA SER A 250 10.21 5.29 -4.65
C SER A 250 10.32 6.40 -5.70
N TYR A 251 11.27 7.31 -5.52
CA TYR A 251 11.62 8.33 -6.52
C TYR A 251 12.07 7.73 -7.87
N ASN A 252 12.49 6.45 -7.91
CA ASN A 252 12.87 5.74 -9.14
C ASN A 252 11.68 5.28 -9.98
N THR A 253 10.43 5.44 -9.51
CA THR A 253 9.25 5.03 -10.28
C THR A 253 9.10 5.85 -11.55
N VAL A 254 9.11 5.15 -12.68
CA VAL A 254 8.89 5.71 -14.02
C VAL A 254 7.44 5.47 -14.45
N ILE A 255 6.72 6.55 -14.77
CA ILE A 255 5.39 6.51 -15.40
C ILE A 255 5.57 6.96 -16.85
N ASN A 256 5.35 6.03 -17.78
CA ASN A 256 5.45 6.34 -19.21
C ASN A 256 4.21 7.09 -19.68
N ASN A 257 4.41 8.04 -20.59
CA ASN A 257 3.30 8.65 -21.30
C ASN A 257 2.64 7.61 -22.21
N LEU A 258 1.31 7.69 -22.34
CA LEU A 258 0.61 6.97 -23.39
C LEU A 258 1.06 7.54 -24.74
N ILE A 259 1.57 6.66 -25.60
CA ILE A 259 1.89 7.02 -26.98
C ILE A 259 0.57 7.06 -27.73
N ASP A 260 0.19 8.25 -28.16
CA ASP A 260 -0.93 8.46 -29.07
C ASP A 260 -0.40 8.38 -30.50
N TYR A 261 -0.46 7.18 -31.08
CA TYR A 261 0.00 6.91 -32.45
C TYR A 261 -0.82 7.65 -33.50
N ASP A 262 -2.06 8.02 -33.17
CA ASP A 262 -2.99 8.71 -34.06
C ASP A 262 -2.97 10.24 -33.86
N LYS A 263 -2.02 10.75 -33.06
CA LYS A 263 -1.91 12.17 -32.76
C LYS A 263 -1.53 12.97 -34.00
N VAL A 264 -2.54 13.59 -34.63
CA VAL A 264 -2.34 14.52 -35.74
C VAL A 264 -2.19 15.93 -35.18
N PHE A 265 -1.03 16.54 -35.42
CA PHE A 265 -0.82 17.95 -35.12
C PHE A 265 -1.30 18.82 -36.29
N PRO A 266 -1.93 19.98 -36.03
CA PRO A 266 -2.44 20.86 -37.07
C PRO A 266 -1.33 21.57 -37.89
N TYR A 267 -0.11 21.62 -37.35
CA TYR A 267 1.07 22.18 -38.03
C TYR A 267 2.27 21.22 -37.90
N SER A 268 3.29 21.41 -38.73
CA SER A 268 4.55 20.66 -38.66
C SER A 268 5.72 21.52 -39.12
N ASP A 269 6.90 21.28 -38.56
CA ASP A 269 8.17 21.87 -39.00
C ASP A 269 9.20 20.76 -39.29
N GLU A 270 10.47 21.13 -39.51
CA GLU A 270 11.56 20.17 -39.79
C GLU A 270 11.87 19.23 -38.60
N ILE A 271 11.32 19.49 -37.41
CA ILE A 271 11.57 18.73 -36.18
C ILE A 271 10.40 17.80 -35.86
N SER A 272 9.17 18.31 -35.79
CA SER A 272 7.97 17.50 -35.45
C SER A 272 6.64 18.21 -35.73
N GLY A 273 5.53 17.48 -35.57
CA GLY A 273 4.20 18.09 -35.50
C GLY A 273 4.04 19.03 -34.28
N PHE A 274 3.32 20.14 -34.43
CA PHE A 274 3.04 21.10 -33.36
C PHE A 274 1.64 21.74 -33.47
N GLU A 275 1.20 22.35 -32.37
CA GLU A 275 -0.04 23.11 -32.27
C GLU A 275 0.27 24.53 -31.79
N LEU A 276 -0.35 25.54 -32.41
CA LEU A 276 -0.25 26.91 -31.93
C LEU A 276 -1.07 27.03 -30.64
N ARG A 277 -0.39 27.17 -29.50
CA ARG A 277 -1.00 27.49 -28.22
C ARG A 277 -0.67 28.92 -27.83
N GLU A 278 -1.56 29.52 -27.04
CA GLU A 278 -1.31 30.83 -26.43
C GLU A 278 0.02 30.80 -25.65
N LEU A 279 0.75 31.91 -25.64
CA LEU A 279 2.01 32.11 -24.90
C LEU A 279 1.77 32.05 -23.38
N ARG A 280 1.55 30.84 -22.86
CA ARG A 280 1.40 30.53 -21.44
C ARG A 280 1.98 29.14 -21.23
N ASN A 281 2.92 28.99 -20.30
CA ASN A 281 3.45 27.68 -19.95
C ASN A 281 2.36 26.86 -19.23
N ARG A 282 1.74 25.92 -19.96
CA ARG A 282 0.67 25.04 -19.43
C ARG A 282 1.11 23.58 -19.25
N ASN A 283 2.36 23.25 -19.56
CA ASN A 283 2.84 21.88 -19.57
C ASN A 283 4.29 21.82 -19.09
N ILE A 284 4.55 21.07 -18.02
CA ILE A 284 5.89 20.85 -17.45
C ILE A 284 6.86 20.24 -18.47
N ALA A 285 6.34 19.60 -19.52
CA ALA A 285 7.12 19.13 -20.65
C ALA A 285 7.79 20.27 -21.45
N PHE A 286 7.36 21.53 -21.32
CA PHE A 286 8.05 22.69 -21.89
C PHE A 286 8.85 23.39 -20.78
N ASN A 287 10.16 23.13 -20.77
CA ASN A 287 11.08 23.68 -19.79
C ASN A 287 12.23 24.44 -20.48
N LYS A 288 13.01 25.17 -19.67
CA LYS A 288 14.15 25.97 -20.14
C LYS A 288 15.17 25.21 -21.00
N ASN A 289 15.24 23.88 -20.89
CA ASN A 289 16.21 23.07 -21.63
C ASN A 289 15.68 22.65 -23.02
N ASN A 290 14.36 22.46 -23.20
CA ASN A 290 13.80 21.97 -24.47
C ASN A 290 12.96 23.00 -25.24
N ARG A 291 12.46 24.04 -24.57
CA ARG A 291 11.79 25.19 -25.17
C ARG A 291 12.16 26.47 -24.40
N PRO A 292 13.39 26.99 -24.57
CA PRO A 292 13.90 28.15 -23.82
C PRO A 292 13.05 29.42 -23.98
N ASN A 293 12.37 29.56 -25.13
CA ASN A 293 11.54 30.73 -25.47
C ASN A 293 10.07 30.61 -25.00
N LEU A 294 9.69 29.52 -24.33
CA LEU A 294 8.33 29.24 -23.84
C LEU A 294 8.27 29.05 -22.31
N TYR A 295 9.38 29.26 -21.61
CA TYR A 295 9.42 29.33 -20.14
C TYR A 295 8.91 30.70 -19.66
#